data_AF-A0A7G9FTE1-F1
#
_entry.id   AF-A0A7G9FTE1-F1
#
_cell.length_a   1.000
_cell.length_b   1.000
_cell.length_c   1.000
_cell.angle_alpha   90.00
_cell.angle_beta   90.00
_cell.angle_gamma   90.00
#
_symmetry.space_group_name_H-M   'P 1'
#
loop_
_entity.id
_entity.type
_entity.pdbx_description
1 polymer ?
#
loop_
_entity_poly.entity_id
_entity_poly.type
_entity_poly.pdbx_seq_one_letter_code
_entity_poly.pdbx_strand_id
1 'polypeptide(L)'
;MQKSVIYFKRTLPEKVIQLLVSISNDAFNNREGKIVGNRESTYCLSYGGDESMYGCLQLGMLELEDNKDFLRCVCDWKWIDEEYPDENYSVWRIMEKSLKE
;
A
#
# COMPACT_ATOMS: atom_id res chain seq x y z
N MET A 1 6.85 6.60 -13.46
CA MET A 1 5.67 6.55 -12.57
C MET A 1 5.92 5.49 -11.52
N GLN A 2 5.71 5.83 -10.25
CA GLN A 2 5.87 4.91 -9.13
C GLN A 2 4.52 4.47 -8.57
N LYS A 3 4.46 3.23 -8.09
CA LYS A 3 3.25 2.60 -7.55
C LYS A 3 3.54 1.77 -6.31
N SER A 4 2.67 1.93 -5.32
CA SER A 4 2.54 1.04 -4.17
C SER A 4 1.37 0.08 -4.42
N VAL A 5 1.63 -1.23 -4.50
CA VAL A 5 0.63 -2.26 -4.82
C VAL A 5 0.48 -3.23 -3.67
N ILE A 6 -0.70 -3.23 -3.05
CA ILE A 6 -1.02 -3.96 -1.82
C ILE A 6 -1.95 -5.12 -2.15
N TYR A 7 -1.59 -6.32 -1.71
CA TYR A 7 -2.40 -7.53 -1.84
C TYR A 7 -2.89 -7.99 -0.47
N PHE A 8 -4.21 -8.13 -0.35
CA PHE A 8 -4.87 -8.60 0.86
C PHE A 8 -5.06 -10.12 0.85
N LYS A 9 -5.08 -10.72 2.04
CA LYS A 9 -5.38 -12.15 2.22
C LYS A 9 -6.76 -12.49 1.64
N ARG A 10 -6.83 -13.49 0.77
CA ARG A 10 -8.08 -13.93 0.10
C ARG A 10 -9.12 -14.54 1.04
N THR A 11 -8.75 -14.84 2.28
CA THR A 11 -9.65 -15.36 3.31
C THR A 11 -10.45 -14.27 4.02
N LEU A 12 -10.18 -12.99 3.74
CA LEU A 12 -10.82 -11.87 4.42
C LEU A 12 -12.25 -11.66 3.89
N PRO A 13 -13.24 -11.42 4.78
CA PRO A 13 -14.58 -11.03 4.38
C PRO A 13 -14.61 -9.70 3.64
N GLU A 14 -15.56 -9.51 2.73
CA GLU A 14 -15.68 -8.28 1.92
C GLU A 14 -15.81 -7.01 2.78
N LYS A 15 -16.53 -7.06 3.91
CA LYS A 15 -16.64 -5.93 4.84
C LYS A 15 -15.28 -5.50 5.40
N VAL A 16 -14.39 -6.46 5.65
CA VAL A 16 -13.03 -6.16 6.12
C VAL A 16 -12.22 -5.53 5.00
N ILE A 17 -12.35 -6.02 3.76
CA ILE A 17 -11.71 -5.40 2.59
C ILE A 17 -12.15 -3.95 2.41
N GLN A 18 -13.45 -3.64 2.53
CA GLN A 18 -13.95 -2.26 2.43
C GLN A 18 -13.32 -1.34 3.48
N LEU A 19 -13.18 -1.83 4.72
CA LEU A 19 -12.49 -1.11 5.78
C LEU A 19 -11.01 -0.87 5.45
N LEU A 20 -10.30 -1.89 4.97
CA LEU A 20 -8.88 -1.78 4.59
C LEU A 20 -8.68 -0.79 3.45
N VAL A 21 -9.57 -0.75 2.47
CA VAL A 21 -9.56 0.25 1.38
C VAL A 21 -9.72 1.66 1.95
N SER A 22 -10.61 1.87 2.93
CA SER A 22 -10.76 3.17 3.59
C SER A 22 -9.47 3.58 4.31
N ILE A 23 -8.91 2.68 5.12
CA ILE A 23 -7.66 2.91 5.86
C ILE A 23 -6.52 3.28 4.90
N SER A 24 -6.37 2.54 3.80
CA SER A 24 -5.36 2.86 2.79
C SER A 24 -5.62 4.22 2.12
N ASN A 25 -6.86 4.53 1.75
CA ASN A 25 -7.17 5.82 1.14
C ASN A 25 -6.89 7.00 2.08
N ASP A 26 -7.13 6.83 3.38
CA ASP A 26 -6.83 7.86 4.38
C ASP A 26 -5.30 8.04 4.53
N ALA A 27 -4.52 6.95 4.54
CA ALA A 27 -3.06 7.02 4.60
C ALA A 27 -2.43 7.73 3.38
N PHE A 28 -2.94 7.49 2.17
CA PHE A 28 -2.49 8.16 0.94
C PHE A 28 -3.17 9.51 0.68
N ASN A 29 -3.93 10.02 1.65
CA ASN A 29 -4.44 11.38 1.69
C ASN A 29 -3.76 12.14 2.84
N ASN A 30 -2.55 12.60 2.59
CA ASN A 30 -1.67 13.13 3.62
C ASN A 30 -1.18 14.55 3.26
N ARG A 31 -0.24 15.07 4.06
CA ARG A 31 0.23 16.46 3.94
C ARG A 31 0.93 16.78 2.60
N GLU A 32 1.47 15.77 1.91
CA GLU A 32 2.17 15.94 0.62
C GLU A 32 1.19 15.88 -0.56
N GLY A 33 -0.07 15.50 -0.32
CA GLY A 33 -1.10 15.45 -1.34
C GLY A 33 -2.06 14.29 -1.16
N LYS A 34 -2.76 13.96 -2.24
CA LYS A 34 -3.77 12.92 -2.24
C LYS A 34 -3.64 12.03 -3.46
N ILE A 35 -3.50 10.73 -3.24
CA ILE A 35 -3.53 9.72 -4.28
C ILE A 35 -4.81 8.91 -4.13
N VAL A 36 -5.61 8.85 -5.18
CA VAL A 36 -6.81 8.02 -5.21
C VAL A 36 -6.39 6.59 -5.49
N GLY A 37 -6.75 5.66 -4.60
CA GLY A 37 -6.45 4.25 -4.79
C GLY A 37 -7.21 3.66 -5.98
N ASN A 38 -6.51 2.91 -6.83
CA ASN A 38 -7.11 2.12 -7.89
C ASN A 38 -7.34 0.69 -7.42
N ARG A 39 -8.59 0.23 -7.49
CA ARG A 39 -8.97 -1.12 -7.10
C ARG A 39 -8.78 -2.08 -8.27
N GLU A 40 -7.59 -2.66 -8.38
CA GLU A 40 -7.24 -3.64 -9.42
C GLU A 40 -8.08 -4.92 -9.32
N SER A 41 -8.45 -5.33 -8.10
CA SER A 41 -9.40 -6.43 -7.85
C SER A 41 -9.99 -6.34 -6.43
N THR A 42 -10.82 -7.31 -6.04
CA THR A 42 -11.34 -7.39 -4.67
C THR A 42 -10.23 -7.36 -3.62
N TYR A 43 -9.10 -8.02 -3.86
CA TYR A 43 -7.99 -8.19 -2.91
C TYR A 43 -6.69 -7.49 -3.35
N CYS A 44 -6.76 -6.55 -4.29
CA CYS A 44 -5.60 -5.84 -4.82
C CYS A 44 -5.92 -4.36 -4.97
N LEU A 45 -5.08 -3.52 -4.37
CA LEU A 45 -5.22 -2.07 -4.34
C LEU A 45 -3.88 -1.43 -4.72
N SER A 46 -3.90 -0.47 -5.64
CA SER A 46 -2.70 0.23 -6.09
C SER A 46 -2.83 1.74 -5.88
N TYR A 47 -1.72 2.38 -5.53
CA TYR A 47 -1.59 3.83 -5.42
C TYR A 47 -0.43 4.25 -6.30
N GLY A 48 -0.69 5.07 -7.31
CA GLY A 48 0.30 5.48 -8.29
C GLY A 48 0.43 6.99 -8.40
N GLY A 49 1.65 7.45 -8.67
CA GLY A 49 1.94 8.86 -8.86
C GLY A 49 3.23 9.06 -9.66
N ASP A 50 3.37 10.25 -10.23
CA ASP A 50 4.64 10.69 -10.80
C ASP A 50 5.63 11.11 -9.70
N GLU A 51 6.81 11.60 -10.09
CA GLU A 51 7.86 12.04 -9.16
C GLU A 51 7.35 13.07 -8.14
N SER A 52 6.40 13.93 -8.50
CA SER A 52 5.83 14.93 -7.59
C SER A 52 5.01 14.32 -6.45
N MET A 53 4.52 13.09 -6.63
CA MET A 53 3.73 12.35 -5.65
C MET A 53 4.56 11.38 -4.81
N TYR A 54 5.87 11.31 -5.03
CA TYR A 54 6.76 10.38 -4.32
C TYR A 54 6.68 10.55 -2.80
N GLY A 55 6.69 11.79 -2.30
CA GLY A 55 6.54 12.08 -0.88
C GLY A 55 5.20 11.59 -0.31
N CYS A 56 4.11 11.76 -1.06
CA CYS A 56 2.78 11.28 -0.68
C CYS A 56 2.74 9.74 -0.61
N LEU A 57 3.35 9.05 -1.58
CA LEU A 57 3.48 7.60 -1.57
C LEU A 57 4.26 7.11 -0.34
N GLN A 58 5.43 7.69 -0.05
CA GLN A 58 6.25 7.29 1.08
C GLN A 58 5.54 7.47 2.42
N LEU A 59 4.90 8.62 2.64
CA LEU A 59 4.17 8.88 3.89
C LEU A 59 2.98 7.94 4.06
N GLY A 60 2.22 7.66 2.99
CA GLY A 60 1.12 6.70 3.06
C GLY A 60 1.59 5.28 3.36
N MET A 61 2.75 4.88 2.84
CA MET A 61 3.35 3.58 3.17
C MET A 61 3.76 3.48 4.64
N LEU A 62 4.36 4.54 5.20
CA LEU A 62 4.76 4.59 6.61
C LEU A 62 3.55 4.52 7.55
N GLU A 63 2.49 5.28 7.28
CA GLU A 63 1.25 5.24 8.07
C GLU A 63 0.63 3.83 8.09
N LEU A 64 0.65 3.12 6.95
CA LEU A 64 0.15 1.75 6.86
C LEU A 64 1.07 0.72 7.55
N GLU A 65 2.38 0.97 7.58
CA GLU A 65 3.33 0.13 8.33
C GLU A 65 3.10 0.19 9.85
N ASP A 66 2.78 1.37 10.37
CA ASP A 66 2.50 1.57 11.80
C ASP A 66 1.19 0.89 12.23
N ASN A 67 0.26 0.70 11.28
CA ASN A 67 -0.99 0.00 11.54
C ASN A 67 -0.81 -1.54 11.47
N LYS A 68 -0.49 -2.15 12.62
CA LYS A 68 -0.28 -3.61 12.72
C LYS A 68 -1.51 -4.45 12.34
N ASP A 69 -2.72 -3.94 12.57
CA ASP A 69 -3.94 -4.66 12.19
C ASP A 69 -4.14 -4.64 10.67
N PHE A 70 -3.79 -3.54 10.02
CA PHE A 70 -3.71 -3.48 8.56
C PHE A 70 -2.69 -4.48 8.02
N LEU A 71 -1.45 -4.48 8.55
CA LEU A 71 -0.39 -5.39 8.11
C LEU A 71 -0.78 -6.87 8.27
N ARG A 72 -1.50 -7.24 9.33
CA ARG A 72 -2.02 -8.61 9.52
C ARG A 72 -2.98 -9.06 8.43
N CYS A 73 -3.61 -8.13 7.71
CA CYS A 73 -4.50 -8.43 6.59
C CYS A 73 -3.78 -8.50 5.23
N VAL A 74 -2.56 -8.00 5.14
CA VAL A 74 -1.75 -8.02 3.91
C VAL A 74 -1.09 -9.41 3.75
N CYS A 75 -0.93 -9.85 2.50
CA CYS A 75 -0.18 -11.06 2.15
C CYS A 75 1.00 -10.79 1.22
N ASP A 76 0.96 -9.69 0.46
CA ASP A 76 2.08 -9.21 -0.35
C ASP A 76 1.93 -7.69 -0.56
N TRP A 77 3.03 -7.01 -0.79
CA TRP A 77 3.10 -5.57 -1.01
C TRP A 77 4.35 -5.27 -1.82
N LYS A 78 4.17 -4.57 -2.95
CA LYS A 78 5.22 -4.27 -3.92
C LYS A 78 5.34 -2.77 -4.13
N TRP A 79 6.59 -2.34 -4.26
CA TRP A 79 6.95 -1.08 -4.87
C TRP A 79 7.25 -1.34 -6.35
N ILE A 80 6.61 -0.58 -7.23
CA ILE A 80 6.78 -0.67 -8.67
C ILE A 80 7.21 0.70 -9.19
N ASP A 81 8.41 0.81 -9.73
CA ASP A 81 8.85 1.91 -10.57
C ASP A 81 8.81 1.45 -12.05
N GLU A 82 7.95 2.09 -12.84
CA GLU A 82 7.79 1.76 -14.26
C GLU A 82 8.95 2.28 -15.13
N GLU A 83 9.66 3.32 -14.68
CA GLU A 83 10.81 3.89 -15.40
C GLU A 83 12.09 3.12 -15.09
N TYR A 84 12.21 2.62 -13.86
CA TYR A 84 13.35 1.84 -13.41
C TYR A 84 12.91 0.47 -12.85
N PRO A 85 12.59 -0.52 -13.70
CA PRO A 85 12.10 -1.83 -13.25
C PRO A 85 13.04 -2.60 -12.32
N ASP A 86 14.35 -2.33 -12.41
CA ASP A 86 15.36 -2.91 -11.52
C ASP A 86 15.27 -2.36 -10.08
N GLU A 87 14.55 -1.25 -9.87
CA GLU A 87 14.22 -0.68 -8.56
C GLU A 87 12.91 -1.23 -7.98
N ASN A 88 12.26 -2.19 -8.65
CA ASN A 88 11.09 -2.86 -8.09
C ASN A 88 11.49 -3.75 -6.91
N TYR A 89 10.77 -3.64 -5.80
CA TYR A 89 11.03 -4.49 -4.63
C TYR A 89 9.77 -4.88 -3.87
N SER A 90 9.90 -5.95 -3.08
CA SER A 90 8.84 -6.37 -2.15
C SER A 90 8.94 -5.56 -0.87
N VAL A 91 8.02 -4.62 -0.71
CA VAL A 91 7.78 -3.89 0.54
C VAL A 91 7.42 -4.87 1.65
N TRP A 92 6.64 -5.91 1.34
CA TRP A 92 6.21 -6.91 2.31
C TRP A 92 7.35 -7.64 3.01
N ARG A 93 8.44 -7.98 2.30
CA ARG A 93 9.64 -8.60 2.92
C ARG A 93 10.33 -7.71 3.95
N ILE A 94 10.08 -6.41 3.89
CA ILE A 94 10.56 -5.43 4.86
C ILE A 94 9.55 -5.39 6.02
N MET A 95 8.28 -5.14 5.74
CA MET A 95 7.24 -4.87 6.74
C MET A 95 6.82 -6.08 7.56
N GLU A 96 6.94 -7.30 7.03
CA GLU A 96 6.59 -8.52 7.77
C GLU A 96 7.48 -8.71 9.02
N LYS A 97 8.66 -8.08 9.05
CA LYS A 97 9.53 -8.06 10.23
C LYS A 97 8.95 -7.21 11.34
N SER A 98 8.33 -6.09 10.99
CA SER A 98 7.63 -5.17 11.90
C SER A 98 6.40 -5.80 12.58
N LEU A 99 6.00 -7.02 12.22
CA LEU A 99 4.97 -7.82 12.90
C LEU A 99 5.50 -8.75 14.00
N LYS A 100 6.82 -8.94 14.08
CA LYS A 100 7.49 -9.83 15.05
C LYS A 100 8.01 -9.10 16.28
N GLU A 101 8.04 -7.77 16.21
CA GLU A 101 8.41 -6.84 17.28
C GLU A 101 7.16 -6.36 18.02
#